data_AF-A0A8H8T1G3-F1
#
_entry.id   AF-A0A8H8T1G3-F1
#
_cell.length_a   1.000
_cell.length_b   1.000
_cell.length_c   1.000
_cell.angle_alpha   90.00
_cell.angle_beta   90.00
_cell.angle_gamma   90.00
#
_symmetry.space_group_name_H-M   'P 1'
#
loop_
_entity.id
_entity.type
_entity.pdbx_description
1 polymer ?
#
loop_
_entity_poly.entity_id
_entity_poly.type
_entity_poly.pdbx_seq_one_letter_code
_entity_poly.pdbx_strand_id
1 'polypeptide(L)'
;MVVQPIQTFEREYTIPAHLRHTADEPLSAKASTRLRQLLARPGIVAAPVGAATTAAKLGMPDLAIATLPDFPQLLYPLIADADTGFGGPAMVARTVQMYDRAGVAALHIEDQLSRLVTPFRVRFVVIARTDSAQVLGMDEAIRRLQAAASVGADVAFIEGVKTKELLEKTVKALAPTPVLVNVISGGLTPSFTTQEAEAMGAKIIIFSLVSAVAAVHAIREAMALLKKTGTDHTSAGEWTHASSSRLLAWTSDRG
;
A
#
# COMPACT_ATOMS: atom_id res chain seq x y z
N MET A 1 -6.67 10.06 5.83
CA MET A 1 -5.72 10.49 4.78
C MET A 1 -6.22 9.96 3.45
N VAL A 2 -6.77 10.83 2.61
CA VAL A 2 -7.13 10.49 1.23
C VAL A 2 -5.83 10.25 0.47
N VAL A 3 -5.78 9.27 -0.44
CA VAL A 3 -4.76 9.21 -1.51
C VAL A 3 -4.91 10.50 -2.30
N GLN A 4 -4.24 11.54 -1.84
CA GLN A 4 -4.04 12.77 -2.56
C GLN A 4 -2.62 12.71 -3.11
N PRO A 5 -2.40 13.12 -4.36
CA PRO A 5 -1.04 13.35 -4.84
C PRO A 5 -0.41 14.39 -3.90
N ILE A 6 0.60 13.97 -3.14
CA ILE A 6 1.43 14.90 -2.38
C ILE A 6 2.34 15.53 -3.43
N GLN A 7 1.99 16.75 -3.87
CA GLN A 7 2.66 17.68 -4.79
C GLN A 7 3.69 17.10 -5.78
N THR A 8 3.33 17.20 -7.06
CA THR A 8 4.07 16.74 -8.25
C THR A 8 5.29 17.62 -8.58
N PHE A 9 6.42 17.00 -8.90
CA PHE A 9 7.46 17.61 -9.73
C PHE A 9 7.30 17.18 -11.19
N GLU A 10 7.56 18.09 -12.13
CA GLU A 10 7.48 17.86 -13.58
C GLU A 10 8.56 16.87 -14.04
N ARG A 11 8.29 15.56 -13.92
CA ARG A 11 9.13 14.52 -14.52
C ARG A 11 8.44 13.90 -15.72
N GLU A 12 9.21 13.74 -16.79
CA GLU A 12 8.81 12.97 -17.96
C GLU A 12 8.60 11.50 -17.54
N TYR A 13 7.36 11.03 -17.61
CA TYR A 13 6.93 9.70 -17.18
C TYR A 13 6.27 8.96 -18.35
N THR A 14 6.78 7.79 -18.70
CA THR A 14 6.15 6.96 -19.74
C THR A 14 4.93 6.26 -19.16
N ILE A 15 3.74 6.80 -19.46
CA ILE A 15 2.48 6.21 -19.01
C ILE A 15 2.27 4.85 -19.70
N PRO A 16 2.04 3.77 -18.93
CA PRO A 16 1.71 2.46 -19.48
C PRO A 16 0.51 2.56 -20.43
N ALA A 17 0.59 1.90 -21.59
CA ALA A 17 -0.42 2.00 -22.63
C ALA A 17 -1.84 1.71 -22.13
N HIS A 18 -1.98 0.75 -21.20
CA HIS A 18 -3.27 0.38 -20.62
C HIS A 18 -3.85 1.41 -19.64
N LEU A 19 -3.07 2.39 -19.15
CA LEU A 19 -3.53 3.45 -18.23
C LEU A 19 -3.80 4.79 -18.91
N ARG A 20 -3.27 5.01 -20.12
CA ARG A 20 -3.32 6.31 -20.82
C ARG A 20 -4.72 6.91 -20.94
N HIS A 21 -5.73 6.07 -21.19
CA HIS A 21 -7.12 6.49 -21.32
C HIS A 21 -7.71 7.16 -20.07
N THR A 22 -7.06 7.02 -18.91
CA THR A 22 -7.54 7.58 -17.63
C THR A 22 -6.83 8.88 -17.23
N ALA A 23 -5.82 9.33 -17.98
CA ALA A 23 -4.97 10.46 -17.58
C ALA A 23 -5.75 11.78 -17.49
N ASP A 24 -6.60 12.06 -18.47
CA ASP A 24 -7.22 13.38 -18.68
C ASP A 24 -8.61 13.54 -18.03
N GLU A 25 -9.16 12.47 -17.44
CA GLU A 25 -10.49 12.50 -16.83
C GLU A 25 -10.48 13.13 -15.42
N PRO A 26 -11.54 13.81 -14.96
CA PRO A 26 -11.64 14.24 -13.56
C PRO A 26 -11.41 13.09 -12.56
N LEU A 27 -10.77 13.37 -11.43
CA LEU A 27 -10.47 12.35 -10.42
C LEU A 27 -11.76 11.72 -9.88
N SER A 28 -11.90 10.41 -10.02
CA SER A 28 -13.06 9.65 -9.57
C SER A 28 -13.20 9.67 -8.04
N ALA A 29 -14.42 9.60 -7.53
CA ALA A 29 -14.69 9.32 -6.12
C ALA A 29 -14.33 7.87 -5.74
N LYS A 30 -14.36 6.94 -6.69
CA LYS A 30 -14.01 5.53 -6.47
C LYS A 30 -12.49 5.39 -6.32
N ALA A 31 -12.04 4.89 -5.16
CA ALA A 31 -10.64 4.72 -4.82
C ALA A 31 -9.81 3.99 -5.90
N SER A 32 -10.30 2.85 -6.39
CA SER A 32 -9.59 2.04 -7.39
C SER A 32 -9.45 2.75 -8.74
N THR A 33 -10.48 3.49 -9.17
CA THR A 33 -10.42 4.30 -10.39
C THR A 33 -9.51 5.52 -10.20
N ARG A 34 -9.60 6.20 -9.06
CA ARG A 34 -8.74 7.34 -8.72
C ARG A 34 -7.27 6.96 -8.76
N LEU A 35 -6.91 5.81 -8.19
CA LEU A 35 -5.51 5.36 -8.19
C LEU A 35 -5.01 5.11 -9.62
N ARG A 36 -5.80 4.49 -10.50
CA ARG A 36 -5.42 4.34 -11.92
C ARG A 36 -5.17 5.68 -12.61
N GLN A 37 -6.05 6.66 -12.39
CA GLN A 37 -5.90 8.01 -12.94
C GLN A 37 -4.61 8.67 -12.41
N LEU A 38 -4.26 8.47 -11.13
CA LEU A 38 -3.01 8.98 -10.56
C LEU A 38 -1.76 8.27 -11.12
N LEU A 39 -1.84 6.96 -11.35
CA LEU A 39 -0.75 6.22 -12.02
C LEU A 39 -0.56 6.68 -13.47
N ALA A 40 -1.60 7.20 -14.11
CA ALA A 40 -1.55 7.75 -15.47
C ALA A 40 -1.09 9.22 -15.56
N ARG A 41 -0.77 9.88 -14.44
CA ARG A 41 -0.38 11.30 -14.39
C ARG A 41 1.06 11.47 -13.94
N PRO A 42 1.72 12.63 -14.15
CA PRO A 42 2.99 12.93 -13.48
C PRO A 42 2.86 12.90 -11.94
N GLY A 43 3.95 12.68 -11.22
CA GLY A 43 3.96 12.65 -9.75
C GLY A 43 4.20 11.28 -9.11
N ILE A 44 4.34 11.28 -7.78
CA ILE A 44 4.32 10.07 -6.95
C ILE A 44 3.01 9.93 -6.17
N VAL A 45 2.57 8.68 -5.98
CA VAL A 45 1.45 8.35 -5.10
C VAL A 45 1.98 7.90 -3.73
N ALA A 46 1.54 8.55 -2.66
CA ALA A 46 1.82 8.13 -1.29
C ALA A 46 0.56 7.50 -0.66
N ALA A 47 0.70 6.34 -0.05
CA ALA A 47 -0.42 5.66 0.61
C ALA A 47 0.00 4.92 1.89
N PRO A 48 -0.85 4.88 2.94
CA PRO A 48 -0.71 3.90 4.00
C PRO A 48 -1.10 2.50 3.48
N VAL A 49 -0.63 1.44 4.15
CA VAL A 49 -0.94 0.03 3.82
C VAL A 49 -1.56 -0.67 5.02
N GLY A 50 -2.37 -1.69 4.73
CA GLY A 50 -3.07 -2.50 5.71
C GLY A 50 -2.21 -3.53 6.45
N ALA A 51 -0.87 -3.46 6.40
CA ALA A 51 0.02 -4.47 6.98
C ALA A 51 -0.16 -4.64 8.50
N ALA A 52 -0.63 -3.60 9.19
CA ALA A 52 -0.93 -3.65 10.61
C ALA A 52 -2.26 -4.35 10.96
N THR A 53 -3.00 -4.90 9.99
CA THR A 53 -4.32 -5.51 10.22
C THR A 53 -4.21 -6.71 11.16
N THR A 54 -3.24 -7.61 10.95
CA THR A 54 -3.02 -8.78 11.82
C THR A 54 -2.81 -8.36 13.28
N ALA A 55 -1.93 -7.39 13.51
CA ALA A 55 -1.64 -6.89 14.86
C ALA A 55 -2.85 -6.19 15.49
N ALA A 56 -3.54 -5.33 14.75
CA ALA A 56 -4.65 -4.54 15.26
C ALA A 56 -5.92 -5.37 15.50
N LYS A 57 -6.17 -6.38 14.65
CA LYS A 57 -7.40 -7.19 14.66
C LYS A 57 -7.26 -8.44 15.52
N LEU A 58 -6.12 -9.13 15.42
CA LEU A 58 -5.89 -10.43 16.03
C LEU A 58 -4.94 -10.37 17.23
N GLY A 59 -4.23 -9.25 17.44
CA GLY A 59 -3.20 -9.16 18.48
C GLY A 59 -2.00 -10.07 18.22
N MET A 60 -1.79 -10.47 16.96
CA MET A 60 -0.78 -11.46 16.55
C MET A 60 0.31 -10.81 15.70
N PRO A 61 1.54 -11.38 15.69
CA PRO A 61 2.57 -10.99 14.75
C PRO A 61 2.16 -11.31 13.30
N ASP A 62 2.73 -10.57 12.36
CA ASP A 62 2.45 -10.73 10.93
C ASP A 62 3.15 -11.98 10.36
N LEU A 63 2.50 -13.13 10.51
CA LEU A 63 2.99 -14.46 10.11
C LEU A 63 2.03 -15.15 9.12
N ALA A 64 1.38 -14.36 8.26
CA ALA A 64 0.35 -14.84 7.32
C ALA A 64 -0.81 -15.60 8.03
N ILE A 65 -1.17 -15.17 9.24
CA ILE A 65 -2.27 -15.75 10.04
C ILE A 65 -3.61 -15.12 9.65
N ALA A 66 -3.61 -13.87 9.20
CA ALA A 66 -4.81 -13.17 8.79
C ALA A 66 -5.44 -13.85 7.56
N THR A 67 -6.76 -13.88 7.53
CA THR A 67 -7.55 -14.43 6.43
C THR A 67 -8.39 -13.33 5.79
N LEU A 68 -8.91 -13.58 4.59
CA LEU A 68 -9.70 -12.61 3.83
C LEU A 68 -10.82 -11.89 4.63
N PRO A 69 -11.57 -12.53 5.54
CA PRO A 69 -12.56 -11.85 6.39
C PRO A 69 -11.98 -10.88 7.43
N ASP A 70 -10.70 -11.01 7.77
CA ASP A 70 -10.04 -10.19 8.80
C ASP A 70 -9.72 -8.78 8.30
N PHE A 71 -9.74 -8.56 6.99
CA PHE A 71 -9.57 -7.26 6.34
C PHE A 71 -10.95 -6.57 6.18
N PRO A 72 -11.33 -5.62 7.06
CA PRO A 72 -12.64 -4.98 7.02
C PRO A 72 -12.79 -4.02 5.81
N GLN A 73 -14.00 -3.49 5.61
CA GLN A 73 -14.20 -2.32 4.75
C GLN A 73 -13.42 -1.13 5.31
N LEU A 74 -12.60 -0.51 4.49
CA LEU A 74 -11.63 0.50 4.93
C LEU A 74 -12.19 1.90 4.73
N LEU A 75 -11.92 2.79 5.70
CA LEU A 75 -12.40 4.16 5.74
C LEU A 75 -11.65 5.13 4.80
N TYR A 76 -10.55 4.69 4.17
CA TYR A 76 -9.69 5.50 3.30
C TYR A 76 -9.23 4.71 2.06
N PRO A 77 -8.86 5.39 0.95
CA PRO A 77 -8.29 4.69 -0.21
C PRO A 77 -6.97 4.04 0.20
N LEU A 78 -6.97 2.71 0.34
CA LEU A 78 -5.85 1.93 0.85
C LEU A 78 -5.26 1.06 -0.26
N ILE A 79 -3.94 0.89 -0.25
CA ILE A 79 -3.30 -0.24 -0.91
C ILE A 79 -3.30 -1.38 0.11
N ALA A 80 -4.06 -2.44 -0.15
CA ALA A 80 -4.22 -3.54 0.78
C ALA A 80 -3.20 -4.66 0.51
N ASP A 81 -2.73 -5.27 1.59
CA ASP A 81 -2.04 -6.55 1.50
C ASP A 81 -3.05 -7.66 1.18
N ALA A 82 -2.67 -8.57 0.30
CA ALA A 82 -3.46 -9.75 -0.02
C ALA A 82 -2.63 -11.03 0.09
N ASP A 83 -1.45 -10.99 0.71
CA ASP A 83 -0.53 -12.11 0.83
C ASP A 83 -0.34 -12.78 -0.54
N THR A 84 -0.56 -14.08 -0.63
CA THR A 84 -0.53 -14.90 -1.86
C THR A 84 -1.86 -14.94 -2.63
N GLY A 85 -2.84 -14.14 -2.23
CA GLY A 85 -4.20 -14.13 -2.78
C GLY A 85 -5.13 -15.22 -2.22
N PHE A 86 -4.73 -15.82 -1.08
CA PHE A 86 -5.53 -16.75 -0.27
C PHE A 86 -5.95 -18.06 -0.98
N GLY A 87 -5.16 -18.51 -1.98
CA GLY A 87 -5.37 -19.79 -2.65
C GLY A 87 -5.00 -19.79 -4.14
N GLY A 88 -5.62 -20.69 -4.92
CA GLY A 88 -5.42 -20.76 -6.37
C GLY A 88 -6.11 -19.62 -7.15
N PRO A 89 -6.02 -19.60 -8.50
CA PRO A 89 -6.50 -18.49 -9.34
C PRO A 89 -7.97 -18.08 -9.10
N ALA A 90 -8.85 -19.02 -8.77
CA ALA A 90 -10.25 -18.74 -8.45
C ALA A 90 -10.39 -17.92 -7.14
N MET A 91 -9.56 -18.22 -6.13
CA MET A 91 -9.52 -17.46 -4.89
C MET A 91 -8.93 -16.08 -5.11
N VAL A 92 -7.85 -15.97 -5.88
CA VAL A 92 -7.26 -14.68 -6.27
C VAL A 92 -8.31 -13.77 -6.94
N ALA A 93 -9.06 -14.31 -7.91
CA ALA A 93 -10.13 -13.56 -8.57
C ALA A 93 -11.22 -13.09 -7.59
N ARG A 94 -11.60 -13.95 -6.63
CA ARG A 94 -12.56 -13.61 -5.58
C ARG A 94 -12.03 -12.52 -4.65
N THR A 95 -10.77 -12.59 -4.24
CA THR A 95 -10.08 -11.60 -3.39
C THR A 95 -10.11 -10.22 -4.06
N VAL A 96 -9.73 -10.15 -5.33
CA VAL A 96 -9.79 -8.92 -6.13
C VAL A 96 -11.20 -8.32 -6.17
N GLN A 97 -12.22 -9.15 -6.41
CA GLN A 97 -13.62 -8.69 -6.45
C GLN A 97 -14.10 -8.19 -5.08
N MET A 98 -13.72 -8.87 -4.00
CA MET A 98 -14.10 -8.48 -2.64
C MET A 98 -13.43 -7.16 -2.25
N TYR A 99 -12.15 -6.98 -2.56
CA TYR A 99 -11.42 -5.75 -2.28
C TYR A 99 -11.95 -4.55 -3.09
N ASP A 100 -12.28 -4.73 -4.39
CA ASP A 100 -12.92 -3.67 -5.18
C ASP A 100 -14.28 -3.25 -4.61
N ARG A 101 -15.09 -4.23 -4.17
CA ARG A 101 -16.39 -3.97 -3.51
C ARG A 101 -16.23 -3.31 -2.15
N ALA A 102 -15.16 -3.61 -1.42
CA ALA A 102 -14.84 -3.01 -0.12
C ALA A 102 -14.28 -1.59 -0.23
N GLY A 103 -14.07 -1.07 -1.44
CA GLY A 103 -13.57 0.30 -1.66
C GLY A 103 -12.05 0.43 -1.56
N VAL A 104 -11.31 -0.68 -1.62
CA VAL A 104 -9.83 -0.68 -1.67
C VAL A 104 -9.36 -0.05 -2.99
N ALA A 105 -8.20 0.62 -2.99
CA ALA A 105 -7.66 1.27 -4.19
C ALA A 105 -6.82 0.31 -5.05
N ALA A 106 -5.96 -0.46 -4.40
CA ALA A 106 -5.13 -1.50 -5.01
C ALA A 106 -4.90 -2.64 -4.02
N LEU A 107 -4.42 -3.75 -4.52
CA LEU A 107 -3.84 -4.80 -3.69
C LEU A 107 -2.52 -5.27 -4.25
N HIS A 108 -1.64 -5.76 -3.38
CA HIS A 108 -0.48 -6.50 -3.82
C HIS A 108 -0.64 -7.99 -3.53
N ILE A 109 -0.24 -8.82 -4.51
CA ILE A 109 -0.16 -10.28 -4.38
C ILE A 109 1.30 -10.69 -4.52
N GLU A 110 1.77 -11.50 -3.58
CA GLU A 110 3.13 -12.01 -3.53
C GLU A 110 3.28 -13.38 -4.20
N ASP A 111 4.52 -13.73 -4.54
CA ASP A 111 4.87 -14.94 -5.29
C ASP A 111 5.27 -16.13 -4.39
N GLN A 112 4.96 -16.06 -3.09
CA GLN A 112 5.18 -17.17 -2.17
C GLN A 112 4.23 -18.34 -2.53
N LEU A 113 4.80 -19.44 -3.03
CA LEU A 113 4.17 -20.72 -3.37
C LEU A 113 2.89 -20.75 -4.25
N SER A 114 2.44 -19.63 -4.83
CA SER A 114 1.29 -19.62 -5.76
C SER A 114 1.56 -18.82 -7.05
N ARG A 115 0.97 -19.29 -8.16
CA ARG A 115 1.12 -18.67 -9.49
C ARG A 115 0.12 -17.53 -9.66
N LEU A 116 0.62 -16.33 -9.93
CA LEU A 116 -0.17 -15.16 -10.34
C LEU A 116 -0.88 -15.45 -11.68
N VAL A 117 -2.19 -15.70 -11.64
CA VAL A 117 -3.06 -15.69 -12.83
C VAL A 117 -4.35 -14.99 -12.47
N THR A 118 -4.55 -13.77 -12.98
CA THR A 118 -5.85 -13.08 -12.93
C THR A 118 -6.44 -13.06 -14.35
N PRO A 119 -7.40 -13.94 -14.68
CA PRO A 119 -7.93 -14.04 -16.05
C PRO A 119 -8.94 -12.95 -16.41
N PHE A 120 -9.17 -11.95 -15.53
CA PHE A 120 -10.22 -10.95 -15.71
C PHE A 120 -9.67 -9.52 -15.69
N ARG A 121 -10.08 -8.73 -16.69
CA ARG A 121 -9.74 -7.32 -16.80
C ARG A 121 -10.61 -6.49 -15.84
N VAL A 122 -10.21 -6.46 -14.57
CA VAL A 122 -10.83 -5.62 -13.55
C VAL A 122 -10.38 -4.16 -13.70
N ARG A 123 -11.22 -3.19 -13.30
CA ARG A 123 -10.84 -1.76 -13.19
C ARG A 123 -9.99 -1.46 -11.94
N PHE A 124 -9.47 -2.52 -11.31
CA PHE A 124 -8.77 -2.51 -10.04
C PHE A 124 -7.26 -2.60 -10.27
N VAL A 125 -6.46 -1.89 -9.48
CA VAL A 125 -4.99 -1.91 -9.63
C VAL A 125 -4.43 -3.18 -9.00
N VAL A 126 -3.74 -3.99 -9.80
CA VAL A 126 -3.03 -5.20 -9.36
C VAL A 126 -1.54 -4.90 -9.26
N ILE A 127 -0.99 -5.03 -8.06
CA ILE A 127 0.44 -4.84 -7.78
C ILE A 127 1.08 -6.23 -7.64
N ALA A 128 2.05 -6.54 -8.48
CA ALA A 128 2.82 -7.79 -8.36
C ALA A 128 3.96 -7.58 -7.38
N ARG A 129 3.97 -8.33 -6.27
CA ARG A 129 5.04 -8.31 -5.27
C ARG A 129 5.96 -9.52 -5.46
N THR A 130 7.26 -9.32 -5.27
CA THR A 130 8.22 -10.42 -5.10
C THR A 130 9.17 -10.17 -3.93
N ASP A 131 9.39 -11.23 -3.16
CA ASP A 131 10.37 -11.27 -2.06
C ASP A 131 11.63 -12.05 -2.44
N SER A 132 11.74 -12.47 -3.71
CA SER A 132 12.82 -13.35 -4.17
C SER A 132 14.19 -12.68 -4.18
N ALA A 133 14.27 -11.35 -4.09
CA ALA A 133 15.53 -10.62 -4.20
C ALA A 133 16.57 -11.05 -3.15
N GLN A 134 16.13 -11.38 -1.94
CA GLN A 134 17.04 -11.79 -0.85
C GLN A 134 17.51 -13.24 -0.97
N VAL A 135 16.67 -14.10 -1.53
CA VAL A 135 16.91 -15.56 -1.58
C VAL A 135 17.55 -15.97 -2.91
N LEU A 136 17.08 -15.41 -4.02
CA LEU A 136 17.43 -15.79 -5.39
C LEU A 136 18.20 -14.68 -6.14
N GLY A 137 18.37 -13.52 -5.53
CA GLY A 137 19.06 -12.39 -6.13
C GLY A 137 18.16 -11.46 -6.96
N MET A 138 18.71 -10.30 -7.31
CA MET A 138 17.98 -9.20 -7.95
C MET A 138 17.53 -9.54 -9.38
N ASP A 139 18.35 -10.24 -10.15
CA ASP A 139 18.04 -10.56 -11.55
C ASP A 139 16.80 -11.46 -11.66
N GLU A 140 16.66 -12.45 -10.78
CA GLU A 140 15.47 -13.31 -10.72
C GLU A 140 14.24 -12.53 -10.26
N ALA A 141 14.38 -11.62 -9.29
CA ALA A 141 13.27 -10.77 -8.85
C ALA A 141 12.75 -9.88 -9.99
N ILE A 142 13.65 -9.24 -10.75
CA ILE A 142 13.30 -8.44 -11.93
C ILE A 142 12.60 -9.30 -12.98
N ARG A 143 13.15 -10.50 -13.27
CA ARG A 143 12.55 -11.44 -14.24
C ARG A 143 11.12 -11.82 -13.86
N ARG A 144 10.86 -12.10 -12.57
CA ARG A 144 9.51 -12.41 -12.06
C ARG A 144 8.54 -11.25 -12.22
N LEU A 145 8.99 -10.03 -11.91
CA LEU A 145 8.16 -8.83 -12.05
C LEU A 145 7.88 -8.49 -13.52
N GLN A 146 8.85 -8.67 -14.42
CA GLN A 146 8.63 -8.55 -15.86
C GLN A 146 7.61 -9.59 -16.36
N ALA A 147 7.70 -10.84 -15.90
CA ALA A 147 6.73 -11.87 -16.21
C ALA A 147 5.32 -11.49 -15.71
N ALA A 148 5.21 -11.03 -14.46
CA ALA A 148 3.95 -10.57 -13.89
C ALA A 148 3.35 -9.37 -14.65
N ALA A 149 4.17 -8.40 -15.04
CA ALA A 149 3.76 -7.27 -15.87
C ALA A 149 3.26 -7.73 -17.25
N SER A 150 3.91 -8.72 -17.87
CA SER A 150 3.50 -9.25 -19.18
C SER A 150 2.14 -9.96 -19.17
N VAL A 151 1.71 -10.46 -18.01
CA VAL A 151 0.39 -11.09 -17.82
C VAL A 151 -0.66 -10.13 -17.24
N GLY A 152 -0.33 -8.84 -17.08
CA GLY A 152 -1.30 -7.79 -16.79
C GLY A 152 -1.26 -7.18 -15.38
N ALA A 153 -0.18 -7.36 -14.61
CA ALA A 153 0.03 -6.54 -13.41
C ALA A 153 0.21 -5.06 -13.80
N ASP A 154 -0.47 -4.16 -13.09
CA ASP A 154 -0.42 -2.71 -13.35
C ASP A 154 0.83 -2.06 -12.74
N VAL A 155 1.36 -2.61 -11.65
CA VAL A 155 2.48 -2.07 -10.86
C VAL A 155 3.39 -3.22 -10.42
N ALA A 156 4.68 -2.98 -10.40
CA ALA A 156 5.68 -3.90 -9.87
C ALA A 156 6.15 -3.45 -8.47
N PHE A 157 6.26 -4.39 -7.54
CA PHE A 157 6.71 -4.16 -6.17
C PHE A 157 7.84 -5.15 -5.85
N ILE A 158 9.03 -4.64 -5.65
CA ILE A 158 10.16 -5.43 -5.15
C ILE A 158 10.38 -5.13 -3.67
N GLU A 159 10.34 -6.16 -2.83
CA GLU A 159 10.57 -6.00 -1.41
C GLU A 159 12.08 -5.86 -1.11
N GLY A 160 12.42 -5.03 -0.12
CA GLY A 160 13.78 -4.96 0.42
C GLY A 160 14.82 -4.25 -0.45
N VAL A 161 14.44 -3.24 -1.24
CA VAL A 161 15.39 -2.37 -1.95
C VAL A 161 16.18 -1.54 -0.93
N LYS A 162 17.50 -1.73 -0.88
CA LYS A 162 18.36 -1.17 0.19
C LYS A 162 19.08 0.12 -0.16
N THR A 163 19.23 0.46 -1.44
CA THR A 163 19.97 1.65 -1.86
C THR A 163 19.28 2.38 -3.00
N LYS A 164 19.63 3.65 -3.16
CA LYS A 164 19.16 4.50 -4.24
C LYS A 164 19.48 3.90 -5.62
N GLU A 165 20.72 3.47 -5.80
CA GLU A 165 21.21 2.93 -7.07
C GLU A 165 20.46 1.66 -7.45
N LEU A 166 20.07 0.86 -6.45
CA LEU A 166 19.30 -0.36 -6.66
C LEU A 166 17.86 -0.04 -7.07
N LEU A 167 17.24 0.99 -6.47
CA LEU A 167 15.91 1.43 -6.86
C LEU A 167 15.90 1.97 -8.30
N GLU A 168 16.84 2.85 -8.63
CA GLU A 168 16.96 3.43 -9.98
C GLU A 168 17.18 2.35 -11.05
N LYS A 169 18.04 1.36 -10.77
CA LYS A 169 18.25 0.20 -11.66
C LYS A 169 16.96 -0.61 -11.83
N THR A 170 16.23 -0.83 -10.75
CA THR A 170 14.97 -1.60 -10.78
C THR A 170 13.90 -0.87 -11.59
N VAL A 171 13.73 0.43 -11.38
CA VAL A 171 12.84 1.28 -12.17
C VAL A 171 13.18 1.21 -13.65
N LYS A 172 14.47 1.32 -13.99
CA LYS A 172 14.92 1.23 -15.39
C LYS A 172 14.64 -0.15 -16.01
N ALA A 173 14.85 -1.23 -15.27
CA ALA A 173 14.66 -2.60 -15.76
C ALA A 173 13.18 -2.99 -15.94
N LEU A 174 12.29 -2.36 -15.18
CA LEU A 174 10.85 -2.65 -15.19
C LEU A 174 10.05 -1.70 -16.08
N ALA A 175 10.66 -0.62 -16.57
CA ALA A 175 10.04 0.32 -17.48
C ALA A 175 9.40 -0.40 -18.69
N PRO A 176 8.18 -0.01 -19.11
CA PRO A 176 7.39 1.14 -18.63
C PRO A 176 6.52 0.85 -17.39
N THR A 177 6.64 -0.32 -16.76
CA THR A 177 5.83 -0.70 -15.60
C THR A 177 6.18 0.18 -14.40
N PRO A 178 5.20 0.85 -13.76
CA PRO A 178 5.46 1.64 -12.57
C PRO A 178 5.93 0.78 -11.40
N VAL A 179 6.86 1.33 -10.61
CA VAL A 179 7.44 0.64 -9.45
C VAL A 179 6.90 1.23 -8.15
N LEU A 180 6.52 0.35 -7.23
CA LEU A 180 6.20 0.66 -5.85
C LEU A 180 7.42 0.41 -4.96
N VAL A 181 7.67 1.32 -4.01
CA VAL A 181 8.64 1.14 -2.92
C VAL A 181 7.93 1.14 -1.57
N ASN A 182 8.29 0.17 -0.72
CA ASN A 182 7.80 0.06 0.65
C ASN A 182 8.83 0.60 1.63
N VAL A 183 8.46 1.61 2.41
CA VAL A 183 9.32 2.19 3.43
C VAL A 183 8.82 1.76 4.81
N ILE A 184 9.67 1.00 5.50
CA ILE A 184 9.42 0.52 6.85
C ILE A 184 10.51 1.06 7.76
N SER A 185 10.14 1.89 8.73
CA SER A 185 11.09 2.40 9.74
C SER A 185 11.68 1.25 10.55
N GLY A 186 13.01 1.14 10.58
CA GLY A 186 13.71 0.02 11.22
C GLY A 186 13.73 -1.27 10.41
N GLY A 187 13.18 -1.25 9.19
CA GLY A 187 13.23 -2.36 8.24
C GLY A 187 14.50 -2.36 7.38
N LEU A 188 14.46 -3.15 6.30
CA LEU A 188 15.57 -3.34 5.38
C LEU A 188 15.74 -2.18 4.38
N THR A 189 14.64 -1.54 4.01
CA THR A 189 14.63 -0.39 3.11
C THR A 189 14.88 0.88 3.91
N PRO A 190 15.87 1.72 3.52
CA PRO A 190 16.10 3.00 4.16
C PRO A 190 14.86 3.89 4.16
N SER A 191 14.78 4.80 5.14
CA SER A 191 13.68 5.76 5.25
C SER A 191 13.77 6.83 4.17
N PHE A 192 13.29 6.52 2.96
CA PHE A 192 13.15 7.50 1.89
C PHE A 192 11.94 8.41 2.12
N THR A 193 12.09 9.68 1.79
CA THR A 193 10.99 10.63 1.64
C THR A 193 10.23 10.35 0.33
N THR A 194 9.03 10.91 0.21
CA THR A 194 8.25 10.82 -1.03
C THR A 194 8.99 11.48 -2.20
N GLN A 195 9.70 12.59 -1.95
CA GLN A 195 10.47 13.33 -2.95
C GLN A 195 11.68 12.52 -3.43
N GLU A 196 12.41 11.87 -2.51
CA GLU A 196 13.54 11.01 -2.88
C GLU A 196 13.08 9.81 -3.71
N ALA A 197 11.99 9.15 -3.31
CA ALA A 197 11.41 8.04 -4.05
C ALA A 197 11.01 8.44 -5.49
N GLU A 198 10.39 9.62 -5.64
CA GLU A 198 10.03 10.16 -6.95
C GLU A 198 11.27 10.49 -7.80
N ALA A 199 12.29 11.11 -7.21
CA ALA A 199 13.55 11.41 -7.89
C ALA A 199 14.22 10.13 -8.40
N MET A 200 14.17 9.05 -7.63
CA MET A 200 14.67 7.73 -8.01
C MET A 200 13.78 7.01 -9.05
N GLY A 201 12.56 7.50 -9.29
CA GLY A 201 11.65 7.02 -10.32
C GLY A 201 10.59 6.03 -9.85
N ALA A 202 10.42 5.87 -8.54
CA ALA A 202 9.26 5.15 -8.00
C ALA A 202 7.97 5.91 -8.31
N LYS A 203 6.90 5.16 -8.59
CA LYS A 203 5.57 5.71 -8.88
C LYS A 203 4.67 5.70 -7.65
N ILE A 204 4.90 4.75 -6.75
CA ILE A 204 4.17 4.61 -5.51
C ILE A 204 5.19 4.46 -4.38
N ILE A 205 4.94 5.14 -3.27
CA ILE A 205 5.61 4.91 -1.99
C ILE A 205 4.56 4.58 -0.93
N ILE A 206 4.82 3.54 -0.16
CA ILE A 206 3.94 3.14 0.95
C ILE A 206 4.67 3.22 2.29
N PHE A 207 3.91 3.60 3.33
CA PHE A 207 4.38 3.68 4.71
C PHE A 207 3.60 2.71 5.58
N SER A 208 4.01 1.44 5.57
CA SER A 208 3.18 0.32 6.03
C SER A 208 2.87 0.33 7.54
N LEU A 209 3.76 0.89 8.36
CA LEU A 209 3.62 0.89 9.82
C LEU A 209 3.40 2.28 10.43
N VAL A 210 3.21 3.33 9.61
CA VAL A 210 3.21 4.72 10.10
C VAL A 210 2.15 4.99 11.16
N SER A 211 0.93 4.46 10.97
CA SER A 211 -0.17 4.61 11.93
C SER A 211 -0.03 3.67 13.13
N ALA A 212 0.38 2.44 12.89
CA ALA A 212 0.50 1.41 13.93
C ALA A 212 1.60 1.75 14.93
N VAL A 213 2.78 2.19 14.47
CA VAL A 213 3.88 2.59 15.35
C VAL A 213 3.50 3.80 16.19
N ALA A 214 2.86 4.81 15.59
CA ALA A 214 2.35 5.97 16.32
C ALA A 214 1.35 5.56 17.41
N ALA A 215 0.39 4.68 17.08
CA ALA A 215 -0.58 4.17 18.05
C ALA A 215 0.09 3.39 19.19
N VAL A 216 1.04 2.50 18.88
CA VAL A 216 1.77 1.71 19.90
C VAL A 216 2.54 2.62 20.85
N HIS A 217 3.22 3.65 20.35
CA HIS A 217 3.93 4.61 21.21
C HIS A 217 2.97 5.34 22.15
N ALA A 218 1.86 5.88 21.62
CA ALA A 218 0.86 6.58 22.41
C ALA A 218 0.21 5.69 23.48
N ILE A 219 -0.14 4.45 23.11
CA ILE A 219 -0.70 3.47 24.06
C ILE A 219 0.31 3.13 25.15
N ARG A 220 1.59 2.88 24.80
CA ARG A 220 2.63 2.56 25.78
C ARG A 220 2.86 3.69 26.77
N GLU A 221 2.86 4.93 26.29
CA GLU A 221 2.98 6.12 27.14
C GLU A 221 1.79 6.26 28.08
N ALA A 222 0.55 6.14 27.56
CA ALA A 222 -0.66 6.21 28.37
C ALA A 222 -0.69 5.12 29.46
N MET A 223 -0.33 3.88 29.13
CA MET A 223 -0.27 2.78 30.10
C MET A 223 0.83 2.98 31.14
N ALA A 224 1.98 3.55 30.76
CA ALA A 224 3.05 3.87 31.70
C ALA A 224 2.64 4.98 32.68
N LEU A 225 1.93 6.00 32.19
CA LEU A 225 1.37 7.06 33.02
C LEU A 225 0.33 6.52 33.99
N LEU A 226 -0.65 5.74 33.50
CA LEU A 226 -1.67 5.11 34.33
C LEU A 226 -1.06 4.27 35.45
N LYS A 227 -0.02 3.48 35.14
CA LYS A 227 0.70 2.67 36.14
C LYS A 227 1.37 3.53 37.22
N LYS A 228 1.85 4.73 36.87
CA LYS A 228 2.56 5.64 37.78
C LYS A 228 1.60 6.50 38.61
N THR A 229 0.52 6.98 38.02
CA THR A 229 -0.37 7.99 38.61
C THR A 229 -1.66 7.39 39.17
N GLY A 230 -2.03 6.18 38.75
CA GLY A 230 -3.32 5.58 39.06
C GLY A 230 -4.50 6.22 38.32
N THR A 231 -4.26 7.10 37.35
CA THR A 231 -5.29 7.81 36.59
C THR A 231 -4.88 8.07 35.14
N ASP A 232 -5.85 8.11 34.23
CA ASP A 232 -5.70 8.43 32.81
C ASP A 232 -5.87 9.93 32.50
N HIS A 233 -6.25 10.76 33.47
CA HIS A 233 -6.45 12.21 33.28
C HIS A 233 -5.23 12.90 32.64
N THR A 234 -4.02 12.45 32.98
CA THR A 234 -2.77 13.00 32.45
C THR A 234 -2.55 12.67 30.98
N SER A 235 -2.94 11.46 30.54
CA SER A 235 -2.82 11.02 29.14
C SER A 235 -4.00 11.45 28.28
N ALA A 236 -5.16 11.67 28.88
CA ALA A 236 -6.35 12.14 28.19
C ALA A 236 -6.23 13.61 27.73
N GLY A 237 -5.48 14.46 28.45
CA GLY A 237 -5.33 15.86 28.08
C GLY A 237 -6.68 16.58 27.98
N GLU A 238 -6.94 17.29 26.87
CA GLU A 238 -8.21 17.98 26.59
C GLU A 238 -9.29 17.06 25.99
N TRP A 239 -9.12 15.73 26.04
CA TRP A 239 -10.07 14.80 25.45
C TRP A 239 -11.42 14.84 26.18
N THR A 240 -12.48 15.13 25.43
CA THR A 240 -13.86 15.18 25.90
C THR A 240 -14.75 14.27 25.07
N HIS A 241 -15.94 13.95 25.57
CA HIS A 241 -16.96 13.21 24.81
C HIS A 241 -17.39 13.94 23.52
N ALA A 242 -17.27 15.27 23.51
CA ALA A 242 -17.55 16.10 22.34
C ALA A 242 -16.42 16.10 21.31
N SER A 243 -15.16 15.88 21.71
CA SER A 243 -14.04 15.71 20.78
C SER A 243 -13.97 14.29 20.20
N SER A 244 -14.35 13.25 20.97
CA SER A 244 -14.46 11.88 20.43
C SER A 244 -15.54 11.77 19.34
N SER A 245 -16.69 12.40 19.55
CA SER A 245 -17.79 12.39 18.58
C SER A 245 -17.40 13.10 17.28
N ARG A 246 -16.63 14.21 17.33
CA ARG A 246 -16.13 14.91 16.14
C ARG A 246 -15.07 14.12 15.39
N LEU A 247 -14.17 13.42 16.09
CA LEU A 247 -13.15 12.56 15.48
C LEU A 247 -13.80 11.38 14.73
N LEU A 248 -14.84 10.77 15.31
CA LEU A 248 -15.58 9.66 14.71
C LEU A 248 -16.54 10.13 13.60
N ALA A 249 -17.17 11.30 13.76
CA ALA A 249 -18.10 11.86 12.77
C ALA A 249 -17.43 12.37 11.48
N TRP A 250 -16.13 12.69 11.50
CA TRP A 250 -15.36 13.01 10.28
C TRP A 250 -15.39 11.88 9.22
N THR A 251 -15.78 10.66 9.63
CA THR A 251 -15.96 9.51 8.73
C THR A 251 -17.35 9.40 8.10
N SER A 252 -18.30 10.24 8.49
CA SER A 252 -19.71 10.18 8.06
C SER A 252 -20.13 11.25 7.04
N ASP A 253 -19.32 12.30 6.82
CA ASP A 253 -19.56 13.30 5.78
C ASP A 253 -19.16 12.73 4.40
N ARG A 254 -19.97 11.83 3.87
CA ARG A 254 -20.05 11.55 2.44
C ARG A 254 -21.18 12.39 1.85
N GLY A 255 -20.84 13.61 1.44
CA GLY A 255 -21.59 14.36 0.43
C GLY A 255 -21.24 13.87 -0.96
#